data_AF-K2F675-F1
#
_entry.id   AF-K2F675-F1
#
_cell.length_a   1.000
_cell.length_b   1.000
_cell.length_c   1.000
_cell.angle_alpha   90.00
_cell.angle_beta   90.00
_cell.angle_gamma   90.00
#
_symmetry.space_group_name_H-M   'P 1'
#
loop_
_entity.id
_entity.type
_entity.pdbx_description
1 polymer ?
#
loop_
_entity_poly.entity_id
_entity_poly.type
_entity_poly.pdbx_seq_one_letter_code
_entity_poly.pdbx_strand_id
1 'polypeptide(L)'
;MENKQTERKNVGPYKKRANRGHHTPNRKSDDKNEKQTNNKKSLVLERNKNLRIIPIGGCEEVGRNMTVFEYDGDIVILDMGIQFPEDDMPGIDYIIPNTKYLEGREKDIKGVVFSHGHLDHIGAAPILLEKLGNPVIAGRDLTLAMIKHKQDDYKKGTADKLKTISVKGVKDVIRFGKITVKFFQVEHSIMDAVGVIIETPAGIAIHPGDWTFDHDEHGNPLIDYKDLR
;
A
#
# COMPACT_ATOMS: atom_id res chain seq x y z
N MET A 1 -1.22 49.58 29.14
CA MET A 1 -2.14 49.93 30.24
C MET A 1 -3.47 49.29 29.92
N GLU A 2 -3.84 48.21 30.61
CA GLU A 2 -5.10 48.08 31.38
C GLU A 2 -5.23 46.64 31.90
N ASN A 3 -5.58 46.53 33.18
CA ASN A 3 -5.56 45.35 34.03
C ASN A 3 -6.76 44.41 33.81
N LYS A 4 -6.59 43.12 34.12
CA LYS A 4 -7.60 42.31 34.85
C LYS A 4 -6.94 41.20 35.68
N GLN A 5 -6.84 41.43 36.99
CA GLN A 5 -6.96 40.42 38.06
C GLN A 5 -8.40 39.86 38.04
N THR A 6 -8.79 38.66 38.49
CA THR A 6 -8.51 37.82 39.69
C THR A 6 -9.08 36.41 39.33
N GLU A 7 -8.75 35.26 39.91
CA GLU A 7 -8.88 34.87 41.31
C GLU A 7 -8.27 33.47 41.55
N ARG A 8 -7.51 33.30 42.64
CA ARG A 8 -6.96 32.02 43.13
C ARG A 8 -7.86 31.48 44.24
N LYS A 9 -8.06 30.16 44.32
CA LYS A 9 -8.52 29.49 45.56
C LYS A 9 -7.55 28.36 45.96
N ASN A 10 -6.83 28.61 47.06
CA ASN A 10 -6.09 27.64 47.87
C ASN A 10 -6.94 27.35 49.11
N VAL A 11 -7.17 26.07 49.46
CA VAL A 11 -7.33 25.65 50.86
C VAL A 11 -6.79 24.23 51.03
N GLY A 12 -5.80 24.06 51.91
CA GLY A 12 -5.27 22.76 52.36
C GLY A 12 -6.07 22.17 53.55
N PRO A 13 -5.43 21.42 54.46
CA PRO A 13 -5.39 19.96 54.44
C PRO A 13 -6.18 19.31 55.60
N TYR A 14 -6.48 18.01 55.52
CA TYR A 14 -6.90 17.24 56.71
C TYR A 14 -6.26 15.84 56.75
N LYS A 15 -5.67 15.48 57.90
CA LYS A 15 -4.93 14.24 58.18
C LYS A 15 -5.72 13.29 59.10
N LYS A 16 -5.52 11.99 58.82
CA LYS A 16 -5.47 10.78 59.70
C LYS A 16 -6.73 10.25 60.42
N ARG A 17 -6.98 8.94 60.22
CA ARG A 17 -7.24 7.89 61.23
C ARG A 17 -6.96 6.52 60.59
N ALA A 18 -5.95 5.76 61.01
CA ALA A 18 -5.85 4.85 62.16
C ALA A 18 -6.31 3.41 61.84
N ASN A 19 -5.39 2.49 62.13
CA ASN A 19 -5.27 1.09 61.72
C ASN A 19 -6.25 0.17 62.48
N ARG A 20 -6.86 -0.81 61.79
CA ARG A 20 -7.35 -2.08 62.40
C ARG A 20 -7.16 -3.21 61.39
N GLY A 21 -6.19 -4.07 61.67
CA GLY A 21 -5.96 -5.28 60.88
C GLY A 21 -7.05 -6.31 61.13
N HIS A 22 -7.42 -7.04 60.08
CA HIS A 22 -8.11 -8.32 60.19
C HIS A 22 -7.52 -9.32 59.20
N HIS A 23 -6.98 -10.37 59.83
CA HIS A 23 -6.73 -11.74 59.40
C HIS A 23 -7.23 -12.14 58.00
N THR A 24 -6.30 -12.62 57.18
CA THR A 24 -6.54 -13.35 55.94
C THR A 24 -7.03 -14.77 56.23
N PRO A 25 -8.00 -15.30 55.47
CA PRO A 25 -8.05 -16.72 55.15
C PRO A 25 -7.62 -16.94 53.70
N ASN A 26 -6.60 -17.76 53.59
CA ASN A 26 -6.02 -18.34 52.39
C ASN A 26 -7.09 -18.91 51.44
N ARG A 27 -7.26 -18.33 50.25
CA ARG A 27 -8.05 -18.93 49.16
C ARG A 27 -7.10 -19.23 48.01
N LYS A 28 -6.83 -20.52 47.83
CA LYS A 28 -6.03 -21.10 46.75
C LYS A 28 -6.38 -20.43 45.41
N SER A 29 -5.39 -19.84 44.76
CA SER A 29 -5.48 -19.41 43.37
C SER A 29 -5.52 -20.67 42.51
N ASP A 30 -6.71 -21.04 42.03
CA ASP A 30 -6.86 -21.98 40.94
C ASP A 30 -6.24 -21.33 39.70
N ASP A 31 -5.03 -21.80 39.38
CA ASP A 31 -4.26 -21.47 38.20
C ASP A 31 -4.99 -22.04 36.98
N LYS A 32 -6.01 -21.32 36.50
CA LYS A 32 -6.65 -21.59 35.22
C LYS A 32 -5.73 -21.07 34.13
N ASN A 33 -4.84 -21.96 33.75
CA ASN A 33 -4.01 -21.92 32.56
C ASN A 33 -4.93 -21.88 31.32
N GLU A 34 -5.51 -20.72 31.02
CA GLU A 34 -6.13 -20.43 29.74
C GLU A 34 -5.02 -20.40 28.69
N LYS A 35 -4.75 -21.58 28.11
CA LYS A 35 -4.10 -21.67 26.82
C LYS A 35 -4.98 -20.92 25.82
N GLN A 36 -4.69 -19.63 25.64
CA GLN A 36 -5.09 -18.90 24.45
C GLN A 36 -4.41 -19.58 23.27
N THR A 37 -5.07 -20.59 22.73
CA THR A 37 -4.78 -21.11 21.40
C THR A 37 -5.07 -19.97 20.44
N ASN A 38 -4.03 -19.19 20.11
CA ASN A 38 -4.03 -18.24 19.01
C ASN A 38 -4.26 -19.02 17.71
N ASN A 39 -5.52 -19.34 17.43
CA ASN A 39 -5.98 -19.73 16.12
C ASN A 39 -5.90 -18.50 15.23
N LYS A 40 -4.68 -18.15 14.79
CA LYS A 40 -4.50 -17.37 13.56
C LYS A 40 -5.05 -18.25 12.44
N LYS A 41 -6.37 -18.19 12.22
CA LYS A 41 -6.95 -18.60 10.94
C LYS A 41 -6.25 -17.74 9.90
N SER A 42 -5.28 -18.34 9.21
CA SER A 42 -4.73 -17.78 7.99
C SER A 42 -5.92 -17.42 7.10
N LEU A 43 -5.97 -16.17 6.62
CA LEU A 43 -6.96 -15.73 5.64
C LEU A 43 -6.61 -16.36 4.28
N VAL A 44 -6.55 -17.69 4.22
CA VAL A 44 -6.52 -18.40 2.94
C VAL A 44 -7.91 -18.28 2.38
N LEU A 45 -8.10 -17.29 1.52
CA LEU A 45 -9.33 -17.16 0.77
C LEU A 45 -9.35 -18.28 -0.26
N GLU A 46 -10.47 -19.01 -0.30
CA GLU A 46 -10.65 -20.09 -1.25
C GLU A 46 -10.44 -19.60 -2.68
N ARG A 47 -9.81 -20.45 -3.51
CA ARG A 47 -9.64 -20.13 -4.93
C ARG A 47 -11.01 -19.93 -5.55
N ASN A 48 -11.22 -18.74 -6.09
CA ASN A 48 -12.48 -18.31 -6.66
C ASN A 48 -12.24 -17.78 -8.07
N LYS A 49 -13.14 -18.12 -9.00
CA LYS A 49 -13.16 -17.62 -10.38
C LYS A 49 -13.78 -16.22 -10.50
N ASN A 50 -13.91 -15.49 -9.40
CA ASN A 50 -14.28 -14.08 -9.39
C ASN A 50 -13.02 -13.21 -9.44
N LEU A 51 -13.05 -12.13 -10.22
CA LEU A 51 -12.06 -11.07 -10.10
C LEU A 51 -12.32 -10.27 -8.82
N ARG A 52 -11.32 -10.15 -7.97
CA ARG A 52 -11.36 -9.33 -6.75
C ARG A 52 -10.41 -8.16 -6.89
N ILE A 53 -10.93 -6.97 -6.61
CA ILE A 53 -10.18 -5.71 -6.63
C ILE A 53 -10.16 -5.19 -5.19
N ILE A 54 -8.98 -5.04 -4.63
CA ILE A 54 -8.79 -4.76 -3.20
C ILE A 54 -7.82 -3.58 -3.08
N PRO A 55 -8.33 -2.34 -2.95
CA PRO A 55 -7.48 -1.21 -2.64
C PRO A 55 -6.92 -1.36 -1.22
N ILE A 56 -5.60 -1.45 -1.09
CA ILE A 56 -4.89 -1.47 0.20
C ILE A 56 -4.56 -0.05 0.66
N GLY A 57 -4.34 0.87 -0.28
CA GLY A 57 -4.15 2.30 -0.04
C GLY A 57 -4.46 3.14 -1.28
N GLY A 58 -4.64 4.45 -1.11
CA GLY A 58 -5.01 5.40 -2.16
C GLY A 58 -6.53 5.58 -2.38
N CYS A 59 -7.37 4.91 -1.58
CA CYS A 59 -8.83 5.06 -1.65
C CYS A 59 -9.29 6.01 -0.52
N GLU A 60 -9.99 7.09 -0.90
CA GLU A 60 -10.40 8.17 0.01
C GLU A 60 -9.22 8.86 0.75
N GLU A 61 -8.02 8.80 0.18
CA GLU A 61 -6.80 9.42 0.69
C GLU A 61 -5.89 9.87 -0.46
N VAL A 62 -4.89 10.72 -0.15
CA VAL A 62 -3.88 11.17 -1.12
C VAL A 62 -2.58 10.41 -0.89
N GLY A 63 -2.18 9.68 -1.92
CA GLY A 63 -0.97 8.86 -1.96
C GLY A 63 -1.15 7.46 -1.36
N ARG A 64 -0.02 6.78 -1.08
CA ARG A 64 -0.01 5.38 -0.63
C ARG A 64 -0.73 4.43 -1.59
N ASN A 65 -0.70 4.74 -2.89
CA ASN A 65 -1.43 3.96 -3.90
C ASN A 65 -0.93 2.51 -3.92
N MET A 66 -1.86 1.58 -3.71
CA MET A 66 -1.61 0.14 -3.82
C MET A 66 -2.93 -0.60 -3.99
N THR A 67 -3.14 -1.18 -5.17
CA THR A 67 -4.36 -1.96 -5.48
C THR A 67 -4.01 -3.40 -5.82
N VAL A 68 -4.69 -4.35 -5.19
CA VAL A 68 -4.51 -5.78 -5.45
C VAL A 68 -5.62 -6.28 -6.38
N PHE A 69 -5.20 -6.95 -7.45
CA PHE A 69 -6.06 -7.70 -8.35
C PHE A 69 -5.82 -9.19 -8.13
N GLU A 70 -6.86 -9.91 -7.72
CA GLU A 70 -6.77 -11.35 -7.45
C GLU A 70 -7.78 -12.11 -8.31
N TYR A 71 -7.31 -13.19 -8.96
CA TYR A 71 -8.15 -14.09 -9.75
C TYR A 71 -7.66 -15.53 -9.62
N ASP A 72 -8.53 -16.43 -9.15
CA ASP A 72 -8.27 -17.88 -9.04
C ASP A 72 -6.91 -18.21 -8.38
N GLY A 73 -6.62 -17.47 -7.29
CA GLY A 73 -5.41 -17.59 -6.49
C GLY A 73 -4.17 -16.85 -7.03
N ASP A 74 -4.19 -16.33 -8.26
CA ASP A 74 -3.10 -15.50 -8.79
C ASP A 74 -3.32 -14.04 -8.37
N ILE A 75 -2.26 -13.38 -7.91
CA ILE A 75 -2.28 -12.00 -7.45
C ILE A 75 -1.36 -11.13 -8.33
N VAL A 76 -1.90 -10.00 -8.81
CA VAL A 76 -1.15 -8.89 -9.40
C VAL A 76 -1.38 -7.66 -8.54
N ILE A 77 -0.31 -6.97 -8.20
CA ILE A 77 -0.38 -5.71 -7.44
C ILE A 77 -0.12 -4.57 -8.41
N LEU A 78 -0.90 -3.49 -8.32
CA LEU A 78 -0.65 -2.23 -8.99
C LEU A 78 -0.17 -1.21 -7.96
N ASP A 79 1.05 -0.70 -8.19
CA ASP A 79 1.75 0.31 -7.39
C ASP A 79 2.04 -0.09 -5.92
N MET A 80 3.00 0.61 -5.32
CA MET A 80 3.44 0.51 -3.93
C MET A 80 3.91 1.89 -3.44
N GLY A 81 2.96 2.77 -3.21
CA GLY A 81 3.18 4.15 -2.83
C GLY A 81 3.51 4.41 -1.37
N ILE A 82 4.11 5.57 -1.08
CA ILE A 82 4.06 6.19 0.25
C ILE A 82 2.99 7.29 0.32
N GLN A 83 2.60 7.65 1.53
CA GLN A 83 1.97 8.93 1.83
C GLN A 83 2.91 9.74 2.73
N PHE A 84 3.03 11.04 2.48
CA PHE A 84 3.75 11.94 3.35
C PHE A 84 2.94 12.21 4.63
N PRO A 85 3.61 12.35 5.79
CA PRO A 85 2.94 12.62 7.07
C PRO A 85 2.22 13.98 7.06
N GLU A 86 1.21 14.11 7.90
CA GLU A 86 0.56 15.40 8.21
C GLU A 86 1.32 16.16 9.31
N ASP A 87 1.02 17.44 9.48
CA ASP A 87 1.70 18.34 10.44
C ASP A 87 1.61 17.87 11.90
N ASP A 88 0.64 17.02 12.24
CA ASP A 88 0.40 16.48 13.58
C ASP A 88 1.10 15.13 13.84
N MET A 89 1.95 14.67 12.91
CA MET A 89 2.70 13.40 13.01
C MET A 89 4.21 13.62 13.20
N PRO A 90 4.67 14.26 14.30
CA PRO A 90 6.08 14.55 14.49
C PRO A 90 6.93 13.28 14.59
N GLY A 91 8.01 13.23 13.81
CA GLY A 91 8.97 12.12 13.81
C GLY A 91 8.63 10.96 12.87
N ILE A 92 7.53 11.05 12.11
CA ILE A 92 7.23 10.12 11.01
C ILE A 92 7.78 10.70 9.70
N ASP A 93 8.54 9.90 8.93
CA ASP A 93 9.06 10.33 7.63
C ASP A 93 8.07 10.05 6.47
N TYR A 94 7.38 8.91 6.52
CA TYR A 94 6.37 8.49 5.55
C TYR A 94 5.52 7.33 6.06
N ILE A 95 4.35 7.15 5.45
CA ILE A 95 3.36 6.12 5.75
C ILE A 95 3.28 5.15 4.57
N ILE A 96 3.22 3.83 4.83
CA ILE A 96 3.17 2.78 3.79
C ILE A 96 1.91 1.90 3.90
N PRO A 97 1.47 1.23 2.82
CA PRO A 97 0.28 0.37 2.84
C PRO A 97 0.45 -0.83 3.80
N ASN A 98 -0.64 -1.23 4.46
CA ASN A 98 -0.64 -2.41 5.32
C ASN A 98 -0.86 -3.70 4.52
N THR A 99 0.23 -4.43 4.26
CA THR A 99 0.22 -5.65 3.45
C THR A 99 -0.22 -6.92 4.17
N LYS A 100 -0.86 -6.83 5.35
CA LYS A 100 -1.30 -8.00 6.12
C LYS A 100 -2.20 -8.97 5.33
N TYR A 101 -2.96 -8.45 4.36
CA TYR A 101 -3.77 -9.27 3.45
C TYR A 101 -2.94 -10.28 2.63
N LEU A 102 -1.68 -9.95 2.34
CA LEU A 102 -0.78 -10.71 1.48
C LEU A 102 0.18 -11.62 2.27
N GLU A 103 0.22 -11.52 3.60
CA GLU A 103 1.11 -12.32 4.45
C GLU A 103 0.81 -13.82 4.33
N GLY A 104 1.83 -14.61 4.02
CA GLY A 104 1.71 -16.05 3.77
C GLY A 104 1.22 -16.41 2.36
N ARG A 105 1.00 -15.41 1.50
CA ARG A 105 0.57 -15.57 0.10
C ARG A 105 1.61 -15.05 -0.89
N GLU A 106 2.88 -14.93 -0.47
CA GLU A 106 3.96 -14.37 -1.28
C GLU A 106 4.14 -15.15 -2.60
N LYS A 107 3.88 -16.46 -2.59
CA LYS A 107 3.93 -17.34 -3.78
C LYS A 107 2.77 -17.14 -4.75
N ASP A 108 1.66 -16.57 -4.28
CA ASP A 108 0.48 -16.26 -5.09
C ASP A 108 0.69 -14.95 -5.87
N ILE A 109 1.57 -14.07 -5.39
CA ILE A 109 1.95 -12.81 -6.05
C ILE A 109 2.77 -13.13 -7.30
N LYS A 110 2.15 -12.98 -8.46
CA LYS A 110 2.74 -13.27 -9.77
C LYS A 110 3.53 -12.10 -10.32
N GLY A 111 3.19 -10.88 -9.91
CA GLY A 111 3.95 -9.69 -10.25
C GLY A 111 3.40 -8.42 -9.62
N VAL A 112 4.22 -7.37 -9.66
CA VAL A 112 3.84 -6.00 -9.30
C VAL A 112 4.01 -5.15 -10.55
N VAL A 113 2.99 -4.40 -10.91
CA VAL A 113 2.98 -3.47 -12.03
C VAL A 113 3.06 -2.07 -11.46
N PHE A 114 3.91 -1.23 -12.03
CA PHE A 114 4.02 0.17 -11.65
C PHE A 114 3.53 1.06 -12.80
N SER A 115 2.59 1.95 -12.48
CA SER A 115 1.98 2.88 -13.45
C SER A 115 2.96 3.99 -13.85
N HIS A 116 3.60 4.64 -12.87
CA HIS A 116 4.55 5.72 -13.09
C HIS A 116 5.50 5.92 -11.88
N GLY A 117 6.44 6.86 -11.99
CA GLY A 117 7.57 7.00 -11.07
C GLY A 117 7.37 7.90 -9.84
N HIS A 118 6.18 8.43 -9.56
CA HIS A 118 6.01 9.27 -8.37
C HIS A 118 6.09 8.46 -7.07
N LEU A 119 6.51 9.13 -5.99
CA LEU A 119 6.77 8.46 -4.71
C LEU A 119 5.51 7.87 -4.08
N ASP A 120 4.38 8.46 -4.34
CA ASP A 120 3.08 7.95 -3.92
C ASP A 120 2.58 6.76 -4.76
N HIS A 121 3.38 6.29 -5.74
CA HIS A 121 3.19 5.04 -6.49
C HIS A 121 4.36 4.07 -6.35
N ILE A 122 5.59 4.53 -6.11
CA ILE A 122 6.78 3.65 -6.03
C ILE A 122 7.48 3.66 -4.67
N GLY A 123 7.17 4.62 -3.80
CA GLY A 123 8.01 4.98 -2.67
C GLY A 123 8.11 3.87 -1.61
N ALA A 124 7.08 3.06 -1.45
CA ALA A 124 7.07 1.94 -0.51
C ALA A 124 7.64 0.65 -1.12
N ALA A 125 7.92 0.63 -2.43
CA ALA A 125 8.41 -0.55 -3.14
C ALA A 125 9.65 -1.18 -2.48
N PRO A 126 10.70 -0.43 -2.06
CA PRO A 126 11.88 -1.07 -1.47
C PRO A 126 11.60 -1.90 -0.21
N ILE A 127 10.67 -1.42 0.62
CA ILE A 127 10.28 -2.08 1.87
C ILE A 127 9.32 -3.24 1.58
N LEU A 128 8.32 -3.01 0.74
CA LEU A 128 7.26 -3.98 0.49
C LEU A 128 7.70 -5.12 -0.42
N LEU A 129 8.56 -4.88 -1.40
CA LEU A 129 9.08 -5.94 -2.27
C LEU A 129 9.88 -6.97 -1.45
N GLU A 130 10.77 -6.53 -0.56
CA GLU A 130 11.53 -7.45 0.30
C GLU A 130 10.58 -8.24 1.22
N LYS A 131 9.60 -7.57 1.83
CA LYS A 131 8.58 -8.21 2.69
C LYS A 131 7.75 -9.26 1.93
N LEU A 132 7.44 -9.01 0.66
CA LEU A 132 6.58 -9.87 -0.17
C LEU A 132 7.35 -10.90 -1.00
N GLY A 133 8.64 -11.13 -0.70
CA GLY A 133 9.44 -12.17 -1.33
C GLY A 133 10.02 -11.81 -2.69
N ASN A 134 10.12 -10.52 -3.01
CA ASN A 134 10.66 -9.96 -4.25
C ASN A 134 10.00 -10.55 -5.52
N PRO A 135 8.68 -10.36 -5.70
CA PRO A 135 8.01 -10.72 -6.94
C PRO A 135 8.64 -9.98 -8.14
N VAL A 136 8.43 -10.49 -9.34
CA VAL A 136 8.83 -9.78 -10.55
C VAL A 136 8.07 -8.45 -10.65
N ILE A 137 8.79 -7.38 -10.96
CA ILE A 137 8.21 -6.05 -11.14
C ILE A 137 8.15 -5.71 -12.63
N ALA A 138 7.10 -5.03 -13.05
CA ALA A 138 6.92 -4.55 -14.40
C ALA A 138 6.62 -3.06 -14.41
N GLY A 139 7.16 -2.36 -15.38
CA GLY A 139 6.95 -0.92 -15.53
C GLY A 139 7.75 -0.37 -16.69
N ARG A 140 7.53 0.91 -16.97
CA ARG A 140 8.29 1.67 -17.96
C ARG A 140 9.73 1.92 -17.49
N ASP A 141 10.63 2.23 -18.42
CA ASP A 141 12.08 2.29 -18.14
C ASP A 141 12.43 3.33 -17.06
N LEU A 142 11.82 4.52 -17.10
CA LEU A 142 12.04 5.54 -16.08
C LEU A 142 11.58 5.05 -14.70
N THR A 143 10.36 4.52 -14.59
CA THR A 143 9.79 3.99 -13.34
C THR A 143 10.68 2.90 -12.74
N LEU A 144 11.12 1.95 -13.56
CA LEU A 144 12.00 0.86 -13.10
C LEU A 144 13.37 1.38 -12.65
N ALA A 145 13.94 2.37 -13.34
CA ALA A 145 15.20 2.99 -12.94
C ALA A 145 15.06 3.71 -11.59
N MET A 146 13.96 4.44 -11.38
CA MET A 146 13.68 5.10 -10.11
C MET A 146 13.51 4.09 -8.97
N ILE A 147 12.76 3.01 -9.17
CA ILE A 147 12.62 1.94 -8.18
C ILE A 147 13.98 1.33 -7.83
N LYS A 148 14.81 1.00 -8.82
CA LYS A 148 16.16 0.46 -8.60
C LYS A 148 17.03 1.43 -7.79
N HIS A 149 16.99 2.72 -8.13
CA HIS A 149 17.73 3.73 -7.37
C HIS A 149 17.28 3.76 -5.90
N LYS A 150 15.96 3.81 -5.64
CA LYS A 150 15.42 3.78 -4.27
C LYS A 150 15.73 2.48 -3.54
N GLN A 151 15.75 1.34 -4.25
CA GLN A 151 16.11 0.05 -3.67
C GLN A 151 17.56 0.06 -3.17
N ASP A 152 18.48 0.66 -3.92
CA ASP A 152 19.89 0.78 -3.49
C ASP A 152 20.09 1.83 -2.39
N ASP A 153 19.31 2.91 -2.38
CA ASP A 153 19.29 3.87 -1.26
C ASP A 153 18.81 3.20 0.04
N TYR A 154 17.76 2.36 -0.07
CA TYR A 154 17.23 1.60 1.06
C TYR A 154 18.23 0.53 1.55
N LYS A 155 18.83 -0.21 0.61
CA LYS A 155 19.76 -1.31 0.91
C LYS A 155 20.72 -1.53 -0.26
N LYS A 156 21.90 -0.91 -0.15
CA LYS A 156 22.95 -0.91 -1.19
C LYS A 156 23.25 -2.31 -1.74
N GLY A 157 23.27 -2.43 -3.07
CA GLY A 157 23.59 -3.68 -3.78
C GLY A 157 22.44 -4.67 -3.83
N THR A 158 21.20 -4.18 -3.68
CA THR A 158 19.99 -5.02 -3.80
C THR A 158 19.16 -4.69 -5.02
N ALA A 159 19.38 -3.55 -5.69
CA ALA A 159 18.69 -3.21 -6.93
C ALA A 159 18.85 -4.27 -8.02
N ASP A 160 20.05 -4.83 -8.18
CA ASP A 160 20.33 -5.87 -9.18
C ASP A 160 19.65 -7.21 -8.91
N LYS A 161 19.12 -7.41 -7.69
CA LYS A 161 18.37 -8.62 -7.33
C LYS A 161 16.90 -8.54 -7.73
N LEU A 162 16.40 -7.35 -8.06
CA LEU A 162 15.04 -7.16 -8.52
C LEU A 162 14.88 -7.78 -9.92
N LYS A 163 13.91 -8.68 -10.04
CA LYS A 163 13.50 -9.23 -11.34
C LYS A 163 12.60 -8.20 -12.01
N THR A 164 13.01 -7.66 -13.15
CA THR A 164 12.27 -6.60 -13.84
C THR A 164 11.82 -7.01 -15.24
N ILE A 165 10.59 -6.69 -15.61
CA ILE A 165 10.08 -6.71 -16.98
C ILE A 165 9.91 -5.27 -17.44
N SER A 166 10.71 -4.87 -18.42
CA SER A 166 10.60 -3.53 -19.01
C SER A 166 9.47 -3.50 -20.03
N VAL A 167 8.53 -2.57 -19.83
CA VAL A 167 7.45 -2.24 -20.76
C VAL A 167 7.98 -1.21 -21.76
N LYS A 168 8.20 -1.61 -23.00
CA LYS A 168 8.72 -0.74 -24.08
C LYS A 168 7.64 0.07 -24.77
N GLY A 169 6.39 -0.35 -24.70
CA GLY A 169 5.26 0.40 -25.25
C GLY A 169 3.90 -0.09 -24.77
N VAL A 170 2.85 0.66 -25.11
CA VAL A 170 1.46 0.30 -24.76
C VAL A 170 0.96 -0.97 -25.45
N LYS A 171 1.66 -1.44 -26.49
CA LYS A 171 1.37 -2.69 -27.20
C LYS A 171 1.89 -3.93 -26.47
N ASP A 172 2.73 -3.75 -25.45
CA ASP A 172 3.27 -4.87 -24.71
C ASP A 172 2.18 -5.52 -23.85
N VAL A 173 2.27 -6.84 -23.75
CA VAL A 173 1.32 -7.65 -22.98
C VAL A 173 2.13 -8.54 -22.05
N ILE A 174 1.80 -8.49 -20.76
CA ILE A 174 2.47 -9.28 -19.73
C ILE A 174 1.46 -10.25 -19.13
N ARG A 175 1.85 -11.52 -19.02
CA ARG A 175 1.01 -12.55 -18.44
C ARG A 175 1.53 -12.97 -17.07
N PHE A 176 0.73 -12.72 -16.05
CA PHE A 176 0.97 -13.09 -14.66
C PHE A 176 0.02 -14.22 -14.27
N GLY A 177 0.41 -15.45 -14.60
CA GLY A 177 -0.44 -16.63 -14.42
C GLY A 177 -1.71 -16.54 -15.28
N LYS A 178 -2.86 -16.44 -14.63
CA LYS A 178 -4.18 -16.30 -15.27
C LYS A 178 -4.62 -14.85 -15.49
N ILE A 179 -3.84 -13.89 -15.00
CA ILE A 179 -4.10 -12.46 -15.19
C ILE A 179 -3.21 -11.97 -16.34
N THR A 180 -3.82 -11.34 -17.34
CA THR A 180 -3.11 -10.64 -18.41
C THR A 180 -3.15 -9.14 -18.12
N VAL A 181 -2.00 -8.49 -18.26
CA VAL A 181 -1.83 -7.06 -18.07
C VAL A 181 -1.45 -6.43 -19.41
N LYS A 182 -2.22 -5.43 -19.84
CA LYS A 182 -1.93 -4.55 -20.97
C LYS A 182 -1.84 -3.12 -20.49
N PHE A 183 -1.41 -2.23 -21.38
CA PHE A 183 -1.14 -0.84 -21.05
C PHE A 183 -1.82 0.09 -22.04
N PHE A 184 -2.09 1.33 -21.63
CA PHE A 184 -2.54 2.39 -22.49
C PHE A 184 -1.90 3.71 -22.08
N GLN A 185 -1.87 4.66 -23.02
CA GLN A 185 -1.19 5.92 -22.82
C GLN A 185 -2.03 6.82 -21.91
N VAL A 186 -1.37 7.48 -20.96
CA VAL A 186 -1.97 8.52 -20.13
C VAL A 186 -1.07 9.74 -20.11
N GLU A 187 -1.67 10.90 -19.90
CA GLU A 187 -0.96 12.14 -19.62
C GLU A 187 -0.79 12.30 -18.12
N HIS A 188 0.41 12.68 -17.70
CA HIS A 188 0.68 12.96 -16.31
C HIS A 188 1.93 13.85 -16.18
N SER A 189 2.23 14.33 -14.98
CA SER A 189 3.36 15.24 -14.74
C SER A 189 4.73 14.56 -14.75
N ILE A 190 4.79 13.24 -14.94
CA ILE A 190 6.03 12.49 -15.13
C ILE A 190 5.99 11.72 -16.45
N MET A 191 7.14 11.64 -17.13
CA MET A 191 7.29 10.80 -18.31
C MET A 191 6.99 9.34 -17.99
N ASP A 192 6.68 8.56 -19.03
CA ASP A 192 6.51 7.12 -18.92
C ASP A 192 5.34 6.70 -18.01
N ALA A 193 4.37 7.58 -17.77
CA ALA A 193 3.11 7.19 -17.14
C ALA A 193 2.25 6.34 -18.09
N VAL A 194 1.69 5.25 -17.56
CA VAL A 194 0.78 4.36 -18.29
C VAL A 194 -0.42 3.97 -17.44
N GLY A 195 -1.58 3.91 -18.08
CA GLY A 195 -2.74 3.22 -17.55
C GLY A 195 -2.62 1.72 -17.77
N VAL A 196 -3.35 0.94 -16.96
CA VAL A 196 -3.26 -0.52 -16.92
C VAL A 196 -4.61 -1.16 -17.19
N ILE A 197 -4.63 -2.19 -18.04
CA ILE A 197 -5.78 -3.03 -18.32
C ILE A 197 -5.51 -4.42 -17.74
N ILE A 198 -6.32 -4.83 -16.77
CA ILE A 198 -6.26 -6.11 -16.10
C ILE A 198 -7.32 -7.03 -16.70
N GLU A 199 -6.90 -7.99 -17.51
CA GLU A 199 -7.78 -8.96 -18.16
C GLU A 199 -7.75 -10.30 -17.42
N THR A 200 -8.94 -10.81 -17.12
CA THR A 200 -9.15 -12.15 -16.57
C THR A 200 -10.30 -12.84 -17.30
N PRO A 201 -10.45 -14.16 -17.19
CA PRO A 201 -11.62 -14.85 -17.73
C PRO A 201 -12.96 -14.40 -17.12
N ALA A 202 -12.97 -13.72 -15.97
CA ALA A 202 -14.19 -13.17 -15.36
C ALA A 202 -14.54 -11.77 -15.89
N GLY A 203 -13.61 -11.07 -16.53
CA GLY A 203 -13.82 -9.71 -17.01
C GLY A 203 -12.54 -8.88 -17.04
N ILE A 204 -12.72 -7.62 -17.46
CA ILE A 204 -11.65 -6.64 -17.65
C ILE A 204 -11.84 -5.53 -16.62
N ALA A 205 -10.76 -5.15 -15.95
CA ALA A 205 -10.70 -3.94 -15.13
C ALA A 205 -9.69 -2.97 -15.74
N ILE A 206 -10.11 -1.72 -15.95
CA ILE A 206 -9.25 -0.65 -16.45
C ILE A 206 -8.91 0.25 -15.27
N HIS A 207 -7.62 0.45 -15.02
CA HIS A 207 -7.12 1.33 -13.99
C HIS A 207 -6.22 2.39 -14.64
N PRO A 208 -6.67 3.65 -14.76
CA PRO A 208 -5.89 4.68 -15.43
C PRO A 208 -4.63 5.09 -14.66
N GLY A 209 -4.58 4.81 -13.35
CA GLY A 209 -3.59 5.42 -12.48
C GLY A 209 -3.88 6.92 -12.37
N ASP A 210 -2.84 7.70 -12.13
CA ASP A 210 -2.96 9.15 -12.17
C ASP A 210 -2.88 9.61 -13.62
N TRP A 211 -3.86 10.40 -14.03
CA TRP A 211 -3.93 10.90 -15.39
C TRP A 211 -4.57 12.28 -15.45
N THR A 212 -4.14 13.08 -16.40
CA THR A 212 -4.77 14.32 -16.84
C THR A 212 -5.30 14.15 -18.26
N PHE A 213 -6.13 15.10 -18.69
CA PHE A 213 -6.65 15.14 -20.05
C PHE A 213 -6.50 16.54 -20.59
N ASP A 214 -5.39 16.78 -21.26
CA ASP A 214 -5.03 18.10 -21.79
C ASP A 214 -5.37 18.18 -23.29
N HIS A 215 -5.54 19.42 -23.75
CA HIS A 215 -5.83 19.73 -25.15
C HIS A 215 -4.70 20.59 -25.72
N ASP A 216 -4.47 20.47 -27.02
CA ASP A 216 -3.55 21.36 -27.74
C ASP A 216 -4.12 22.80 -27.84
N GLU A 217 -3.32 23.73 -28.38
CA GLU A 217 -3.73 25.13 -28.60
C GLU A 217 -4.95 25.28 -29.52
N HIS A 218 -5.31 24.22 -30.25
CA HIS A 218 -6.45 24.16 -31.16
C HIS A 218 -7.66 23.43 -30.56
N GLY A 219 -7.58 22.99 -29.30
CA GLY A 219 -8.64 22.26 -28.61
C GLY A 219 -8.78 20.80 -29.03
N ASN A 220 -7.79 20.20 -29.68
CA ASN A 220 -7.77 18.76 -29.93
C ASN A 220 -7.19 18.02 -28.71
N PRO A 221 -7.75 16.85 -28.35
CA PRO A 221 -7.18 16.06 -27.28
C PRO A 221 -5.79 15.54 -27.68
N LEU A 222 -4.84 15.65 -26.76
CA LEU A 222 -3.47 15.21 -26.97
C LEU A 222 -3.35 13.67 -27.02
N ILE A 223 -4.26 12.95 -26.36
CA ILE A 223 -4.39 11.48 -26.39
C ILE A 223 -5.79 11.06 -26.85
N ASP A 224 -5.86 10.05 -27.73
CA ASP A 224 -7.11 9.42 -28.16
C ASP A 224 -7.28 8.02 -27.53
N TYR A 225 -8.47 7.78 -26.96
CA TYR A 225 -8.84 6.53 -26.27
C TYR A 225 -9.76 5.62 -27.10
N LYS A 226 -9.95 5.88 -28.41
CA LYS A 226 -10.76 5.02 -29.28
C LYS A 226 -10.34 3.54 -29.25
N ASP A 227 -9.07 3.28 -28.99
CA ASP A 227 -8.50 1.94 -28.93
C ASP A 227 -8.86 1.17 -27.63
N LEU A 228 -9.51 1.82 -26.65
CA LEU A 228 -10.00 1.21 -25.41
C LEU A 228 -11.43 0.62 -25.52
N ARG A 229 -11.99 0.53 -26.73
CA ARG A 229 -13.34 0.02 -26.99
C ARG A 229 -13.42 -1.50 -27.09
#